data_AF-A0AB37E556-F1
#
_entry.id   AF-A0AB37E556-F1
#
_cell.length_a   1.000
_cell.length_b   1.000
_cell.length_c   1.000
_cell.angle_alpha   90.00
_cell.angle_beta   90.00
_cell.angle_gamma   90.00
#
_symmetry.space_group_name_H-M   'P 1'
#
loop_
_entity.id
_entity.type
_entity.pdbx_description
1 polymer ?
#
loop_
_entity_poly.entity_id
_entity_poly.type
_entity_poly.pdbx_seq_one_letter_code
_entity_poly.pdbx_strand_id
1 'polypeptide(L)'
;MPKAFMTRGLSIAALAAAVFLASCTTKEPEAPPPAPPPPPPVSLNEGVAQAASIYVAFLREAETIQPGGFPDAESIQAAIRKGASYEPAQLSRGLIAYGSIIALQSPEFVAGVRQFAADPVQRQQMIAQIVADPAYAATLPGADAAAGLITATIGKDAVAMRAIAEAVEADAYTVQERNDPRRRWAVTHVPNREVRLEGAKTLSAATMLPSGDESSRLFTAANTGQGLSVEASRKAPPYTPALTRSLAIAALAALGAAGDEARANTDALVVETNSEFCLNMSKLMLFQCLAASRPAYEDMFCLGRHVARDLATCTTQAVLTTSITVGDPEETSTPPAAVSPVSVTLTQTPAPSPTASLNTSPSSSR
;
A
#
# COMPACT_ATOMS: atom_id res chain seq x y z
N MET A 1 -29.66 -111.57 -62.00
CA MET A 1 -30.04 -110.24 -62.53
C MET A 1 -29.00 -109.21 -62.10
N PRO A 2 -28.80 -108.10 -62.83
CA PRO A 2 -27.49 -107.43 -62.88
C PRO A 2 -27.41 -106.10 -62.10
N LYS A 3 -26.19 -105.68 -61.74
CA LYS A 3 -25.58 -104.41 -62.20
C LYS A 3 -24.11 -104.27 -61.75
N ALA A 4 -23.25 -103.94 -62.71
CA ALA A 4 -21.91 -103.36 -62.51
C ALA A 4 -22.05 -101.81 -62.47
N PHE A 5 -21.03 -100.94 -62.36
CA PHE A 5 -19.64 -100.98 -62.80
C PHE A 5 -18.75 -99.93 -62.09
N MET A 6 -17.43 -100.19 -62.11
CA MET A 6 -16.29 -99.25 -62.18
C MET A 6 -16.08 -98.14 -61.12
N THR A 7 -14.89 -98.19 -60.52
CA THR A 7 -14.15 -97.08 -59.92
C THR A 7 -12.95 -96.66 -60.78
N ARG A 8 -12.74 -95.35 -60.92
CA ARG A 8 -11.53 -94.61 -61.36
C ARG A 8 -11.61 -93.24 -60.67
N GLY A 9 -10.55 -92.57 -60.20
CA GLY A 9 -9.13 -92.91 -60.09
C GLY A 9 -8.29 -91.64 -59.83
N LEU A 10 -7.06 -91.80 -59.34
CA LEU A 10 -5.93 -90.83 -59.34
C LEU A 10 -5.98 -89.57 -58.41
N SER A 11 -5.09 -89.63 -57.40
CA SER A 11 -3.99 -88.69 -57.09
C SER A 11 -4.21 -87.19 -56.82
N ILE A 12 -3.53 -86.69 -55.76
CA ILE A 12 -2.76 -85.43 -55.59
C ILE A 12 -2.45 -85.32 -54.08
N ALA A 13 -1.23 -85.66 -53.64
CA ALA A 13 -0.05 -84.79 -53.45
C ALA A 13 0.02 -84.16 -52.03
N ALA A 14 1.16 -84.35 -51.37
CA ALA A 14 1.42 -83.82 -50.03
C ALA A 14 2.20 -82.50 -50.09
N LEU A 15 1.88 -81.56 -49.22
CA LEU A 15 2.72 -80.40 -48.88
C LEU A 15 2.31 -79.89 -47.49
N ALA A 16 3.15 -80.15 -46.49
CA ALA A 16 3.01 -79.59 -45.15
C ALA A 16 3.87 -78.34 -45.04
N ALA A 17 3.25 -77.19 -44.78
CA ALA A 17 3.93 -75.93 -44.49
C ALA A 17 3.45 -75.42 -43.12
N ALA A 18 4.27 -75.62 -42.09
CA ALA A 18 4.01 -75.06 -40.77
C ALA A 18 4.45 -73.58 -40.75
N VAL A 19 3.48 -72.68 -40.61
CA VAL A 19 3.73 -71.23 -40.53
C VAL A 19 4.16 -70.86 -39.11
N PHE A 20 5.33 -70.24 -38.97
CA PHE A 20 5.71 -69.53 -37.75
C PHE A 20 4.85 -68.26 -37.62
N LEU A 21 3.87 -68.27 -36.72
CA LEU A 21 3.13 -67.06 -36.36
C LEU A 21 3.92 -66.27 -35.29
N ALA A 22 4.59 -65.20 -35.75
CA ALA A 22 5.15 -64.19 -34.87
C ALA A 22 4.01 -63.47 -34.12
N SER A 23 4.02 -63.51 -32.79
CA SER A 23 3.04 -62.78 -31.97
C SER A 23 3.43 -61.31 -31.83
N CYS A 24 3.00 -60.49 -32.78
CA CYS A 24 2.98 -59.04 -32.61
C CYS A 24 1.77 -58.63 -31.76
N THR A 25 1.90 -58.70 -30.43
CA THR A 25 0.95 -58.04 -29.52
C THR A 25 1.19 -56.53 -29.58
N THR A 26 0.46 -55.85 -30.47
CA THR A 26 0.41 -54.39 -30.51
C THR A 26 -0.06 -53.88 -29.15
N LYS A 27 0.81 -53.23 -28.38
CA LYS A 27 0.42 -52.60 -27.11
C LYS A 27 -0.58 -51.49 -27.43
N GLU A 28 -1.81 -51.63 -26.94
CA GLU A 28 -2.85 -50.60 -27.11
C GLU A 28 -2.31 -49.25 -26.60
N PRO A 29 -2.53 -48.13 -27.31
CA PRO A 29 -2.05 -46.83 -26.86
C PRO A 29 -2.65 -46.52 -25.48
N GLU A 30 -1.79 -46.47 -24.49
CA GLU A 30 -2.16 -46.12 -23.12
C GLU A 30 -2.82 -44.75 -23.15
N ALA A 31 -4.08 -44.66 -22.72
CA ALA A 31 -4.87 -43.44 -22.83
C ALA A 31 -4.08 -42.27 -22.19
N PRO A 32 -3.97 -41.11 -22.86
CA PRO A 32 -3.17 -40.01 -22.33
C PRO A 32 -3.67 -39.67 -20.91
N PRO A 33 -2.75 -39.45 -19.95
CA PRO A 33 -3.12 -39.24 -18.56
C PRO A 33 -4.11 -38.08 -18.46
N PRO A 34 -5.12 -38.18 -17.56
CA PRO A 34 -6.14 -37.16 -17.43
C PRO A 34 -5.48 -35.80 -17.21
N ALA A 35 -5.98 -34.78 -17.91
CA ALA A 35 -5.44 -33.43 -17.83
C ALA A 35 -5.33 -32.97 -16.36
N PRO A 36 -4.24 -32.29 -15.95
CA PRO A 36 -4.11 -31.79 -14.59
C PRO A 36 -5.36 -30.98 -14.18
N PRO A 37 -5.83 -31.11 -12.93
CA PRO A 37 -6.97 -30.33 -12.46
C PRO A 37 -6.68 -28.84 -12.62
N PRO A 38 -7.68 -28.02 -13.00
CA PRO A 38 -7.47 -26.59 -13.18
C PRO A 38 -6.97 -25.94 -11.87
N PRO A 39 -6.13 -24.90 -11.94
CA PRO A 39 -5.72 -24.16 -10.75
C PRO A 39 -6.95 -23.59 -10.04
N PRO A 40 -6.94 -23.48 -8.69
CA PRO A 40 -8.03 -22.86 -7.93
C PRO A 40 -8.45 -21.49 -8.49
N PRO A 41 -9.72 -21.08 -8.34
CA PRO A 41 -10.13 -19.73 -8.71
C PRO A 41 -9.35 -18.68 -7.89
N VAL A 42 -9.36 -17.44 -8.37
CA VAL A 42 -8.95 -16.30 -7.52
C VAL A 42 -9.93 -16.24 -6.35
N SER A 43 -9.43 -16.11 -5.12
CA SER A 43 -10.26 -16.07 -3.91
C SER A 43 -9.73 -15.05 -2.91
N LEU A 44 -10.51 -13.99 -2.67
CA LEU A 44 -10.27 -12.98 -1.63
C LEU A 44 -11.49 -12.90 -0.72
N ASN A 45 -11.28 -13.01 0.59
CA ASN A 45 -12.33 -12.99 1.61
C ASN A 45 -13.07 -11.65 1.74
N GLU A 46 -14.29 -11.70 2.28
CA GLU A 46 -15.12 -10.52 2.52
C GLU A 46 -14.48 -9.52 3.49
N GLY A 47 -13.67 -9.97 4.46
CA GLY A 47 -13.03 -9.10 5.45
C GLY A 47 -12.08 -8.09 4.81
N VAL A 48 -11.32 -8.49 3.80
CA VAL A 48 -10.47 -7.57 3.02
C VAL A 48 -11.32 -6.60 2.21
N ALA A 49 -12.41 -7.05 1.57
CA ALA A 49 -13.31 -6.15 0.84
C ALA A 49 -14.02 -5.14 1.75
N GLN A 50 -14.42 -5.55 2.95
CA GLN A 50 -14.99 -4.69 3.98
C GLN A 50 -13.98 -3.65 4.48
N ALA A 51 -12.74 -4.05 4.76
CA ALA A 51 -11.65 -3.13 5.12
C ALA A 51 -11.37 -2.12 3.99
N ALA A 52 -11.30 -2.57 2.73
CA ALA A 52 -11.13 -1.71 1.57
C ALA A 52 -12.27 -0.69 1.43
N SER A 53 -13.52 -1.12 1.67
CA SER A 53 -14.69 -0.23 1.60
C SER A 53 -14.65 0.92 2.61
N ILE A 54 -14.06 0.68 3.80
CA ILE A 54 -13.86 1.71 4.82
C ILE A 54 -12.95 2.83 4.28
N TYR A 55 -11.81 2.48 3.67
CA TYR A 55 -10.91 3.46 3.07
C TYR A 55 -11.58 4.22 1.92
N VAL A 56 -12.21 3.51 0.97
CA VAL A 56 -12.85 4.13 -0.20
C VAL A 56 -14.02 5.04 0.19
N ALA A 57 -14.85 4.62 1.15
CA ALA A 57 -15.96 5.44 1.63
C ALA A 57 -15.47 6.68 2.38
N PHE A 58 -14.45 6.54 3.24
CA PHE A 58 -13.87 7.68 3.96
C PHE A 58 -13.20 8.68 3.02
N LEU A 59 -12.36 8.24 2.07
CA LEU A 59 -11.70 9.14 1.11
C LEU A 59 -12.72 9.87 0.24
N ARG A 60 -13.71 9.16 -0.32
CA ARG A 60 -14.79 9.77 -1.11
C ARG A 60 -15.55 10.84 -0.32
N GLU A 61 -15.80 10.59 0.96
CA GLU A 61 -16.46 11.55 1.83
C GLU A 61 -15.51 12.74 2.13
N ALA A 62 -14.25 12.50 2.50
CA ALA A 62 -13.25 13.54 2.74
C ALA A 62 -12.97 14.44 1.52
N GLU A 63 -13.01 13.90 0.31
CA GLU A 63 -12.87 14.66 -0.95
C GLU A 63 -14.04 15.62 -1.21
N THR A 64 -15.18 15.49 -0.51
CA THR A 64 -16.26 16.48 -0.53
C THR A 64 -16.02 17.67 0.41
N ILE A 65 -14.90 17.72 1.14
CA ILE A 65 -14.50 18.90 1.91
C ILE A 65 -14.30 20.06 0.94
N GLN A 66 -15.01 21.16 1.21
CA GLN A 66 -14.94 22.36 0.36
C GLN A 66 -13.49 22.89 0.33
N PRO A 67 -12.89 23.13 -0.86
CA PRO A 67 -11.49 23.56 -0.99
C PRO A 67 -11.31 25.07 -0.67
N GLY A 68 -11.84 25.51 0.47
CA GLY A 68 -11.97 26.95 0.79
C GLY A 68 -13.24 27.58 0.23
N GLY A 69 -13.43 28.88 0.48
CA GLY A 69 -14.67 29.61 0.19
C GLY A 69 -15.76 29.37 1.24
N PHE A 70 -15.41 28.96 2.47
CA PHE A 70 -16.39 28.61 3.50
C PHE A 70 -17.34 29.79 3.79
N PRO A 71 -18.67 29.57 3.87
CA PRO A 71 -19.65 30.63 4.13
C PRO A 71 -19.61 31.16 5.58
N ASP A 72 -19.30 30.28 6.54
CA ASP A 72 -19.41 30.54 7.99
C ASP A 72 -18.53 29.59 8.83
N ALA A 73 -18.49 29.82 10.15
CA ALA A 73 -17.70 29.01 11.08
C ALA A 73 -18.20 27.56 11.23
N GLU A 74 -19.50 27.27 11.06
CA GLU A 74 -20.06 25.93 11.25
C GLU A 74 -19.77 25.01 10.06
N SER A 75 -19.72 25.55 8.84
CA SER A 75 -19.26 24.82 7.66
C SER A 75 -17.82 24.28 7.82
N ILE A 76 -16.95 25.02 8.52
CA ILE A 76 -15.59 24.57 8.88
C ILE A 76 -15.67 23.44 9.93
N GLN A 77 -16.55 23.56 10.95
CA GLN A 77 -16.75 22.49 11.92
C GLN A 77 -17.28 21.20 11.29
N ALA A 78 -18.20 21.32 10.33
CA ALA A 78 -18.72 20.19 9.57
C ALA A 78 -17.60 19.48 8.78
N ALA A 79 -16.72 20.25 8.13
CA ALA A 79 -15.55 19.71 7.44
C ALA A 79 -14.54 19.07 8.40
N ILE A 80 -14.29 19.64 9.58
CA ILE A 80 -13.43 19.03 10.62
C ILE A 80 -14.03 17.72 11.12
N ARG A 81 -15.34 17.67 11.42
CA ARG A 81 -16.00 16.43 11.87
C ARG A 81 -15.91 15.34 10.81
N LYS A 82 -16.11 15.70 9.54
CA LYS A 82 -15.97 14.81 8.38
C LYS A 82 -14.54 14.27 8.23
N GLY A 83 -13.55 15.16 8.28
CA GLY A 83 -12.13 14.78 8.19
C GLY A 83 -11.58 14.03 9.41
N ALA A 84 -12.21 14.20 10.57
CA ALA A 84 -11.83 13.54 11.81
C ALA A 84 -12.49 12.16 12.01
N SER A 85 -13.52 11.79 11.25
CA SER A 85 -14.29 10.55 11.45
C SER A 85 -13.63 9.29 10.88
N TYR A 86 -12.36 9.06 11.23
CA TYR A 86 -11.62 7.85 10.91
C TYR A 86 -10.76 7.39 12.08
N GLU A 87 -10.70 6.09 12.34
CA GLU A 87 -9.73 5.45 13.23
C GLU A 87 -8.44 5.12 12.44
N PRO A 88 -7.24 5.58 12.86
CA PRO A 88 -5.99 5.40 12.13
C PRO A 88 -5.66 3.98 11.67
N ALA A 89 -5.80 2.96 12.55
CA ALA A 89 -5.46 1.58 12.21
C ALA A 89 -6.47 0.97 11.21
N GLN A 90 -7.77 1.27 11.35
CA GLN A 90 -8.79 0.90 10.36
C GLN A 90 -8.52 1.52 9.00
N LEU A 91 -8.20 2.82 8.93
CA LEU A 91 -7.92 3.48 7.66
C LEU A 91 -6.64 2.93 7.01
N SER A 92 -5.60 2.68 7.79
CA SER A 92 -4.35 2.05 7.32
C SER A 92 -4.59 0.63 6.77
N ARG A 93 -5.35 -0.21 7.49
CA ARG A 93 -5.73 -1.55 7.01
C ARG A 93 -6.54 -1.46 5.72
N GLY A 94 -7.47 -0.50 5.63
CA GLY A 94 -8.30 -0.29 4.45
C GLY A 94 -7.51 0.13 3.21
N LEU A 95 -6.48 0.97 3.36
CA LEU A 95 -5.58 1.36 2.26
C LEU A 95 -4.88 0.14 1.65
N ILE A 96 -4.33 -0.75 2.49
CA ILE A 96 -3.62 -1.97 2.03
C ILE A 96 -4.59 -2.98 1.43
N ALA A 97 -5.75 -3.14 2.06
CA ALA A 97 -6.82 -3.96 1.53
C ALA A 97 -7.25 -3.49 0.14
N TYR A 98 -7.50 -2.18 -0.04
CA TYR A 98 -7.87 -1.60 -1.34
C TYR A 98 -6.74 -1.74 -2.38
N GLY A 99 -5.48 -1.53 -1.98
CA GLY A 99 -4.30 -1.80 -2.80
C GLY A 99 -4.26 -3.25 -3.33
N SER A 100 -4.62 -4.24 -2.51
CA SER A 100 -4.66 -5.64 -2.97
C SER A 100 -5.75 -5.88 -4.03
N ILE A 101 -6.90 -5.22 -3.91
CA ILE A 101 -7.99 -5.33 -4.88
C ILE A 101 -7.61 -4.64 -6.20
N ILE A 102 -6.89 -3.52 -6.14
CA ILE A 102 -6.29 -2.85 -7.32
C ILE A 102 -5.25 -3.74 -8.00
N ALA A 103 -4.36 -4.41 -7.24
CA ALA A 103 -3.38 -5.33 -7.81
C ALA A 103 -4.02 -6.52 -8.54
N LEU A 104 -5.15 -7.03 -8.03
CA LEU A 104 -5.95 -8.07 -8.70
C LEU A 104 -6.58 -7.61 -10.03
N GLN A 105 -6.62 -6.31 -10.32
CA GLN A 105 -7.03 -5.80 -11.64
C GLN A 105 -5.90 -5.86 -12.69
N SER A 106 -4.66 -6.23 -12.32
CA SER A 106 -3.54 -6.39 -13.26
C SER A 106 -3.57 -7.79 -13.88
N PRO A 107 -3.90 -7.95 -15.18
CA PRO A 107 -3.94 -9.27 -15.80
C PRO A 107 -2.53 -9.88 -15.92
N GLU A 108 -1.50 -9.04 -16.07
CA GLU A 108 -0.09 -9.45 -16.12
C GLU A 108 0.34 -10.07 -14.78
N PHE A 109 0.00 -9.43 -13.66
CA PHE A 109 0.31 -9.94 -12.32
C PHE A 109 -0.48 -11.20 -12.00
N VAL A 110 -1.81 -11.19 -12.21
CA VAL A 110 -2.66 -12.35 -11.92
C VAL A 110 -2.25 -13.55 -12.78
N ALA A 111 -1.97 -13.36 -14.07
CA ALA A 111 -1.45 -14.45 -14.92
C ALA A 111 -0.05 -14.91 -14.49
N GLY A 112 0.83 -13.97 -14.12
CA GLY A 112 2.19 -14.25 -13.62
C GLY A 112 2.20 -15.12 -12.37
N VAL A 113 1.41 -14.75 -11.35
CA VAL A 113 1.27 -15.53 -10.11
C VAL A 113 0.60 -16.88 -10.36
N ARG A 114 -0.41 -16.94 -11.24
CA ARG A 114 -1.16 -18.18 -11.51
C ARG A 114 -0.37 -19.26 -12.24
N GLN A 115 0.80 -18.95 -12.80
CA GLN A 115 1.76 -19.97 -13.29
C GLN A 115 2.14 -20.97 -12.19
N PHE A 116 2.22 -20.52 -10.93
CA PHE A 116 2.56 -21.34 -9.77
C PHE A 116 1.34 -22.02 -9.11
N ALA A 117 0.12 -21.77 -9.61
CA ALA A 117 -1.12 -22.26 -8.98
C ALA A 117 -1.55 -23.66 -9.45
N ALA A 118 -0.98 -24.18 -10.53
CA ALA A 118 -1.42 -25.45 -11.14
C ALA A 118 -1.01 -26.69 -10.31
N ASP A 119 0.29 -26.83 -10.01
CA ASP A 119 0.77 -27.91 -9.13
C ASP A 119 0.45 -27.60 -7.66
N PRO A 120 -0.29 -28.46 -6.93
CA PRO A 120 -0.57 -28.26 -5.51
C PRO A 120 0.67 -28.14 -4.62
N VAL A 121 1.79 -28.81 -4.95
CA VAL A 121 3.01 -28.77 -4.12
C VAL A 121 3.72 -27.43 -4.29
N GLN A 122 3.98 -27.01 -5.52
CA GLN A 122 4.54 -25.70 -5.85
C GLN A 122 3.65 -24.56 -5.33
N ARG A 123 2.33 -24.67 -5.47
CA ARG A 123 1.37 -23.70 -4.93
C ARG A 123 1.51 -23.55 -3.42
N GLN A 124 1.58 -24.66 -2.68
CA GLN A 124 1.73 -24.62 -1.23
C GLN A 124 3.09 -24.05 -0.79
N GLN A 125 4.17 -24.34 -1.53
CA GLN A 125 5.49 -23.74 -1.31
C GLN A 125 5.46 -22.22 -1.54
N MET A 126 4.80 -21.75 -2.60
CA MET A 126 4.63 -20.33 -2.91
C MET A 126 3.83 -19.60 -1.82
N ILE A 127 2.72 -20.19 -1.37
CA ILE A 127 1.91 -19.64 -0.25
C ILE A 127 2.77 -19.52 1.01
N ALA A 128 3.52 -20.57 1.37
CA ALA A 128 4.39 -20.56 2.54
C ALA A 128 5.51 -19.51 2.44
N GLN A 129 6.07 -19.28 1.25
CA GLN A 129 7.08 -18.23 1.01
C GLN A 129 6.49 -16.83 1.19
N ILE A 130 5.31 -16.53 0.61
CA ILE A 130 4.67 -15.21 0.72
C ILE A 130 4.21 -14.92 2.16
N VAL A 131 3.74 -15.93 2.89
CA VAL A 131 3.34 -15.79 4.31
C VAL A 131 4.56 -15.59 5.22
N ALA A 132 5.69 -16.24 4.93
CA ALA A 132 6.93 -16.09 5.69
C ALA A 132 7.65 -14.76 5.39
N ASP A 133 7.66 -14.33 4.14
CA ASP A 133 8.19 -13.05 3.68
C ASP A 133 7.29 -12.41 2.61
N PRO A 134 6.46 -11.41 3.00
CA PRO A 134 5.62 -10.67 2.06
C PRO A 134 6.40 -9.95 0.95
N ALA A 135 7.69 -9.64 1.17
CA ALA A 135 8.55 -9.04 0.14
C ALA A 135 8.73 -9.93 -1.10
N TYR A 136 8.56 -11.25 -0.95
CA TYR A 136 8.58 -12.18 -2.08
C TYR A 136 7.53 -11.85 -3.15
N ALA A 137 6.37 -11.31 -2.76
CA ALA A 137 5.34 -10.91 -3.73
C ALA A 137 5.79 -9.79 -4.69
N ALA A 138 6.77 -8.97 -4.28
CA ALA A 138 7.36 -7.93 -5.13
C ALA A 138 8.26 -8.49 -6.25
N THR A 139 8.69 -9.75 -6.17
CA THR A 139 9.54 -10.40 -7.20
C THR A 139 8.75 -11.26 -8.16
N LEU A 140 7.42 -11.37 -8.00
CA LEU A 140 6.56 -12.17 -8.88
C LEU A 140 6.35 -11.47 -10.24
N PRO A 141 6.15 -12.23 -11.35
CA PRO A 141 5.95 -11.63 -12.66
C PRO A 141 4.74 -10.69 -12.68
N GLY A 142 4.90 -9.49 -13.27
CA GLY A 142 3.87 -8.45 -13.32
C GLY A 142 3.69 -7.63 -12.02
N ALA A 143 4.51 -7.84 -10.99
CA ALA A 143 4.44 -7.07 -9.74
C ALA A 143 4.64 -5.56 -9.96
N ASP A 144 5.41 -5.16 -10.96
CA ASP A 144 5.64 -3.75 -11.33
C ASP A 144 4.45 -3.12 -12.05
N ALA A 145 3.71 -3.89 -12.85
CA ALA A 145 2.42 -3.46 -13.39
C ALA A 145 1.39 -3.30 -12.26
N ALA A 146 1.25 -4.28 -11.37
CA ALA A 146 0.32 -4.19 -10.23
C ALA A 146 0.67 -3.03 -9.27
N ALA A 147 1.95 -2.86 -8.91
CA ALA A 147 2.42 -1.71 -8.12
C ALA A 147 2.17 -0.38 -8.83
N GLY A 148 2.29 -0.36 -10.17
CA GLY A 148 1.94 0.78 -11.01
C GLY A 148 0.46 1.17 -10.89
N LEU A 149 -0.46 0.20 -10.98
CA LEU A 149 -1.90 0.43 -10.77
C LEU A 149 -2.19 0.99 -9.37
N ILE A 150 -1.66 0.37 -8.31
CA ILE A 150 -1.85 0.83 -6.93
C ILE A 150 -1.39 2.28 -6.78
N THR A 151 -0.17 2.57 -7.24
CA THR A 151 0.44 3.90 -7.15
C THR A 151 -0.35 4.95 -7.94
N ALA A 152 -0.85 4.60 -9.12
CA ALA A 152 -1.60 5.51 -9.98
C ALA A 152 -3.02 5.79 -9.45
N THR A 153 -3.69 4.80 -8.86
CA THR A 153 -5.01 4.97 -8.24
C THR A 153 -4.90 5.73 -6.92
N ILE A 154 -4.21 5.17 -5.92
CA ILE A 154 -4.12 5.75 -4.57
C ILE A 154 -3.36 7.11 -4.58
N GLY A 155 -2.45 7.29 -5.54
CA GLY A 155 -1.77 8.56 -5.75
C GLY A 155 -2.72 9.69 -6.21
N LYS A 156 -3.83 9.39 -6.87
CA LYS A 156 -4.84 10.41 -7.26
C LYS A 156 -5.60 10.90 -6.05
N ASP A 157 -6.06 10.00 -5.18
CA ASP A 157 -6.69 10.34 -3.89
C ASP A 157 -5.79 11.30 -3.09
N ALA A 158 -4.49 10.96 -3.01
CA ALA A 158 -3.50 11.79 -2.32
C ALA A 158 -3.28 13.16 -2.97
N VAL A 159 -3.39 13.28 -4.30
CA VAL A 159 -3.32 14.57 -5.02
C VAL A 159 -4.59 15.39 -4.81
N ALA A 160 -5.78 14.77 -4.83
CA ALA A 160 -7.04 15.44 -4.57
C ALA A 160 -7.09 16.03 -3.16
N MET A 161 -6.75 15.23 -2.14
CA MET A 161 -6.66 15.69 -0.74
C MET A 161 -5.59 16.79 -0.55
N ARG A 162 -4.49 16.75 -1.31
CA ARG A 162 -3.46 17.81 -1.28
C ARG A 162 -3.96 19.12 -1.88
N ALA A 163 -4.71 19.07 -2.98
CA ALA A 163 -5.32 20.26 -3.58
C ALA A 163 -6.36 20.90 -2.65
N ILE A 164 -7.17 20.09 -1.97
CA ILE A 164 -8.08 20.57 -0.91
C ILE A 164 -7.28 21.27 0.20
N ALA A 165 -6.19 20.66 0.68
CA ALA A 165 -5.36 21.24 1.73
C ALA A 165 -4.77 22.60 1.36
N GLU A 166 -4.18 22.71 0.16
CA GLU A 166 -3.57 23.94 -0.33
C GLU A 166 -4.61 25.06 -0.49
N ALA A 167 -5.78 24.75 -1.02
CA ALA A 167 -6.84 25.73 -1.23
C ALA A 167 -7.53 26.17 0.09
N VAL A 168 -7.75 25.25 1.04
CA VAL A 168 -8.27 25.56 2.39
C VAL A 168 -7.30 26.46 3.16
N GLU A 169 -5.99 26.19 3.10
CA GLU A 169 -5.00 27.03 3.79
C GLU A 169 -4.78 28.39 3.13
N ALA A 170 -4.80 28.45 1.79
CA ALA A 170 -4.79 29.73 1.09
C ALA A 170 -6.00 30.58 1.51
N ASP A 171 -7.20 29.98 1.54
CA ASP A 171 -8.41 30.67 1.99
C ASP A 171 -8.35 31.10 3.47
N ALA A 172 -7.67 30.32 4.32
CA ALA A 172 -7.45 30.66 5.73
C ALA A 172 -6.57 31.91 5.92
N TYR A 173 -5.71 32.26 4.94
CA TYR A 173 -5.07 33.57 4.87
C TYR A 173 -6.00 34.64 4.27
N THR A 174 -6.63 34.35 3.11
CA THR A 174 -7.52 35.29 2.40
C THR A 174 -8.64 35.83 3.30
N VAL A 175 -9.27 34.96 4.10
CA VAL A 175 -10.39 35.33 4.98
C VAL A 175 -10.00 36.32 6.11
N GLN A 176 -8.70 36.51 6.36
CA GLN A 176 -8.17 37.49 7.31
C GLN A 176 -8.05 38.90 6.71
N GLU A 177 -8.06 39.03 5.39
CA GLU A 177 -7.88 40.30 4.68
C GLU A 177 -8.99 41.30 5.02
N ARG A 178 -8.60 42.56 5.30
CA ARG A 178 -9.52 43.62 5.76
C ARG A 178 -10.80 43.76 4.90
N ASN A 179 -10.71 43.48 3.60
CA ASN A 179 -11.77 43.68 2.63
C ASN A 179 -12.62 42.42 2.36
N ASP A 180 -12.26 41.24 2.90
CA ASP A 180 -13.07 40.03 2.73
C ASP A 180 -14.37 40.12 3.56
N PRO A 181 -15.56 39.98 2.95
CA PRO A 181 -16.84 40.09 3.67
C PRO A 181 -17.06 39.01 4.74
N ARG A 182 -16.35 37.88 4.65
CA ARG A 182 -16.37 36.75 5.60
C ARG A 182 -15.55 37.02 6.86
N ARG A 183 -14.58 37.94 6.80
CA ARG A 183 -13.69 38.30 7.92
C ARG A 183 -14.45 38.57 9.22
N ARG A 184 -15.67 39.12 9.12
CA ARG A 184 -16.59 39.38 10.24
C ARG A 184 -16.81 38.16 11.16
N TRP A 185 -16.99 36.97 10.60
CA TRP A 185 -17.10 35.73 11.38
C TRP A 185 -15.73 35.08 11.58
N ALA A 186 -14.84 35.19 10.61
CA ALA A 186 -13.56 34.48 10.62
C ALA A 186 -12.65 34.88 11.78
N VAL A 187 -12.61 36.17 12.16
CA VAL A 187 -11.84 36.65 13.32
C VAL A 187 -12.57 36.53 14.66
N THR A 188 -13.83 36.05 14.65
CA THR A 188 -14.58 35.80 15.88
C THR A 188 -14.04 34.54 16.56
N HIS A 189 -13.88 34.59 17.88
CA HIS A 189 -13.39 33.44 18.66
C HIS A 189 -14.40 32.29 18.62
N VAL A 190 -13.92 31.08 18.39
CA VAL A 190 -14.75 29.87 18.38
C VAL A 190 -15.31 29.63 19.80
N PRO A 191 -16.63 29.50 20.00
CA PRO A 191 -17.20 29.14 21.29
C PRO A 191 -16.99 27.65 21.60
N ASN A 192 -17.09 27.26 22.87
CA ASN A 192 -17.09 25.86 23.33
C ASN A 192 -15.93 25.01 22.76
N ARG A 193 -14.72 25.57 22.78
CA ARG A 193 -13.52 25.02 22.11
C ARG A 193 -13.15 23.62 22.62
N GLU A 194 -13.41 23.38 23.89
CA GLU A 194 -13.20 22.14 24.60
C GLU A 194 -14.17 21.05 24.10
N VAL A 195 -15.45 21.40 23.89
CA VAL A 195 -16.48 20.50 23.34
C VAL A 195 -16.17 20.14 21.89
N ARG A 196 -15.74 21.12 21.09
CA ARG A 196 -15.28 20.93 19.71
C ARG A 196 -14.10 19.96 19.63
N LEU A 197 -13.07 20.17 20.45
CA LEU A 197 -11.91 19.29 20.53
C LEU A 197 -12.30 17.87 20.95
N GLU A 198 -13.16 17.73 21.96
CA GLU A 198 -13.59 16.41 22.45
C GLU A 198 -14.48 15.67 21.43
N GLY A 199 -15.31 16.40 20.68
CA GLY A 199 -16.03 15.86 19.52
C GLY A 199 -15.09 15.32 18.44
N ALA A 200 -14.02 16.05 18.10
CA ALA A 200 -13.03 15.60 17.12
C ALA A 200 -12.27 14.34 17.59
N LYS A 201 -11.92 14.24 18.88
CA LYS A 201 -11.33 13.03 19.46
C LYS A 201 -12.30 11.84 19.45
N THR A 202 -13.54 12.06 19.88
CA THR A 202 -14.58 11.02 19.93
C THR A 202 -14.82 10.43 18.53
N LEU A 203 -14.93 11.29 17.50
CA LEU A 203 -15.07 10.86 16.11
C LEU A 203 -13.81 10.14 15.58
N SER A 204 -12.62 10.52 16.03
CA SER A 204 -11.35 9.88 15.64
C SER A 204 -11.11 8.52 16.31
N ALA A 205 -11.79 8.23 17.41
CA ALA A 205 -11.75 6.95 18.10
C ALA A 205 -12.91 6.02 17.69
N ALA A 206 -13.85 6.50 16.88
CA ALA A 206 -15.02 5.73 16.47
C ALA A 206 -14.66 4.72 15.36
N THR A 207 -15.03 3.45 15.57
CA THR A 207 -14.96 2.42 14.53
C THR A 207 -15.89 2.79 13.37
N MET A 208 -15.32 2.82 12.17
CA MET A 208 -16.07 2.97 10.92
C MET A 208 -16.75 1.64 10.57
N LEU A 209 -18.00 1.72 10.09
CA LEU A 209 -18.72 0.55 9.60
C LEU A 209 -18.47 0.40 8.08
N PRO A 210 -18.18 -0.81 7.57
CA PRO A 210 -18.11 -1.07 6.13
C PRO A 210 -19.40 -0.70 5.41
N SER A 211 -19.28 -0.11 4.21
CA SER A 211 -20.44 0.10 3.34
C SER A 211 -20.79 -1.21 2.64
N GLY A 212 -22.03 -1.68 2.78
CA GLY A 212 -22.46 -2.96 2.21
C GLY A 212 -22.36 -3.02 0.68
N ASP A 213 -22.84 -1.97 0.00
CA ASP A 213 -22.80 -1.86 -1.47
C ASP A 213 -21.35 -1.78 -1.98
N GLU A 214 -20.51 -0.96 -1.32
CA GLU A 214 -19.11 -0.77 -1.72
C GLU A 214 -18.27 -2.01 -1.41
N SER A 215 -18.51 -2.69 -0.28
CA SER A 215 -17.89 -3.98 0.04
C SER A 215 -18.25 -5.04 -1.01
N SER A 216 -19.52 -5.11 -1.42
CA SER A 216 -20.00 -6.05 -2.44
C SER A 216 -19.36 -5.78 -3.82
N ARG A 217 -19.23 -4.49 -4.18
CA ARG A 217 -18.55 -4.04 -5.41
C ARG A 217 -17.07 -4.44 -5.40
N LEU A 218 -16.36 -4.14 -4.31
CA LEU A 218 -14.94 -4.43 -4.15
C LEU A 218 -14.65 -5.93 -4.05
N PHE A 219 -15.50 -6.70 -3.36
CA PHE A 219 -15.42 -8.16 -3.29
C PHE A 219 -15.59 -8.80 -4.68
N THR A 220 -16.59 -8.35 -5.44
CA THR A 220 -16.80 -8.79 -6.83
C THR A 220 -15.58 -8.46 -7.68
N ALA A 221 -15.03 -7.24 -7.53
CA ALA A 221 -13.89 -6.80 -8.32
C ALA A 221 -12.59 -7.57 -8.02
N ALA A 222 -12.36 -7.93 -6.76
CA ALA A 222 -11.23 -8.75 -6.35
C ALA A 222 -11.29 -10.17 -6.95
N ASN A 223 -12.45 -10.83 -6.82
CA ASN A 223 -12.61 -12.23 -7.22
C ASN A 223 -12.78 -12.42 -8.73
N THR A 224 -13.14 -11.37 -9.49
CA THR A 224 -13.22 -11.40 -10.96
C THR A 224 -12.02 -10.76 -11.66
N GLY A 225 -11.24 -9.93 -10.97
CA GLY A 225 -10.17 -9.12 -11.57
C GLY A 225 -10.68 -8.00 -12.50
N GLN A 226 -11.95 -7.60 -12.35
CA GLN A 226 -12.64 -6.63 -13.23
C GLN A 226 -13.53 -5.67 -12.44
N GLY A 227 -13.98 -4.57 -13.05
CA GLY A 227 -14.99 -3.68 -12.45
C GLY A 227 -14.44 -2.50 -11.65
N LEU A 228 -13.11 -2.35 -11.54
CA LEU A 228 -12.47 -1.08 -11.21
C LEU A 228 -11.93 -0.40 -12.47
N SER A 229 -12.13 0.92 -12.57
CA SER A 229 -11.48 1.77 -13.57
C SER A 229 -10.06 2.11 -13.13
N VAL A 230 -9.11 1.25 -13.49
CA VAL A 230 -7.67 1.44 -13.23
C VAL A 230 -6.96 1.89 -14.51
N GLU A 231 -6.03 2.83 -14.39
CA GLU A 231 -5.21 3.28 -15.52
C GLU A 231 -3.89 2.49 -15.56
N ALA A 232 -3.54 2.01 -16.76
CA ALA A 232 -2.31 1.27 -16.98
C ALA A 232 -1.08 2.12 -16.60
N SER A 233 -0.30 1.61 -15.65
CA SER A 233 0.88 2.25 -15.08
C SER A 233 1.86 1.16 -14.67
N ARG A 234 3.14 1.51 -14.53
CA ARG A 234 4.21 0.58 -14.13
C ARG A 234 5.14 1.29 -13.15
N LYS A 235 5.42 0.64 -12.01
CA LYS A 235 6.30 1.14 -10.96
C LYS A 235 7.38 0.10 -10.69
N ALA A 236 8.63 0.45 -10.95
CA ALA A 236 9.78 -0.37 -10.56
C ALA A 236 10.03 -0.30 -9.05
N PRO A 237 10.63 -1.34 -8.44
CA PRO A 237 11.07 -1.31 -7.04
C PRO A 237 12.15 -0.23 -6.80
N PRO A 238 12.43 0.16 -5.54
CA PRO A 238 11.88 -0.38 -4.29
C PRO A 238 10.43 0.04 -4.00
N TYR A 239 9.65 -0.87 -3.45
CA TYR A 239 8.28 -0.64 -2.98
C TYR A 239 8.23 -0.32 -1.49
N THR A 240 7.17 0.37 -1.07
CA THR A 240 6.87 0.63 0.33
C THR A 240 6.35 -0.64 1.02
N PRO A 241 6.43 -0.73 2.36
CA PRO A 241 5.91 -1.88 3.10
C PRO A 241 4.40 -2.13 2.91
N ALA A 242 3.61 -1.08 2.59
CA ALA A 242 2.18 -1.17 2.31
C ALA A 242 1.89 -1.68 0.88
N LEU A 243 2.67 -1.27 -0.14
CA LEU A 243 2.59 -1.86 -1.48
C LEU A 243 2.96 -3.34 -1.46
N THR A 244 4.06 -3.69 -0.78
CA THR A 244 4.49 -5.08 -0.62
C THR A 244 3.39 -5.95 0.00
N ARG A 245 2.74 -5.49 1.07
CA ARG A 245 1.59 -6.18 1.69
C ARG A 245 0.39 -6.30 0.75
N SER A 246 0.09 -5.23 0.00
CA SER A 246 -0.99 -5.22 -1.00
C SER A 246 -0.75 -6.27 -2.09
N LEU A 247 0.48 -6.35 -2.62
CA LEU A 247 0.91 -7.37 -3.58
C LEU A 247 0.88 -8.77 -2.97
N ALA A 248 1.27 -8.95 -1.71
CA ALA A 248 1.24 -10.24 -1.03
C ALA A 248 -0.19 -10.79 -0.85
N ILE A 249 -1.14 -9.96 -0.39
CA ILE A 249 -2.56 -10.33 -0.30
C ILE A 249 -3.12 -10.69 -1.69
N ALA A 250 -2.80 -9.89 -2.71
CA ALA A 250 -3.24 -10.14 -4.08
C ALA A 250 -2.63 -11.42 -4.68
N ALA A 251 -1.35 -11.71 -4.40
CA ALA A 251 -0.70 -12.96 -4.82
C ALA A 251 -1.33 -14.18 -4.13
N LEU A 252 -1.57 -14.12 -2.81
CA LEU A 252 -2.28 -15.17 -2.07
C LEU A 252 -3.70 -15.39 -2.63
N ALA A 253 -4.42 -14.31 -2.95
CA ALA A 253 -5.72 -14.42 -3.60
C ALA A 253 -5.66 -15.05 -5.00
N ALA A 254 -4.67 -14.68 -5.81
CA ALA A 254 -4.45 -15.27 -7.14
C ALA A 254 -4.08 -16.76 -7.08
N LEU A 255 -3.45 -17.21 -5.99
CA LEU A 255 -3.16 -18.62 -5.67
C LEU A 255 -4.37 -19.37 -5.06
N GLY A 256 -5.47 -18.68 -4.73
CA GLY A 256 -6.63 -19.28 -4.06
C GLY A 256 -6.39 -19.56 -2.57
N ALA A 257 -5.61 -18.71 -1.89
CA ALA A 257 -5.16 -18.86 -0.51
C ALA A 257 -5.42 -17.61 0.37
N ALA A 258 -6.40 -16.80 -0.03
CA ALA A 258 -6.87 -15.63 0.72
C ALA A 258 -8.42 -15.60 0.88
N GLY A 259 -9.09 -16.74 0.62
CA GLY A 259 -10.52 -16.92 0.87
C GLY A 259 -10.87 -17.01 2.36
N ASP A 260 -12.13 -17.27 2.67
CA ASP A 260 -12.64 -17.29 4.05
C ASP A 260 -12.00 -18.39 4.91
N GLU A 261 -11.66 -19.52 4.28
CA GLU A 261 -10.90 -20.63 4.85
C GLU A 261 -9.44 -20.27 5.19
N ALA A 262 -8.94 -19.14 4.66
CA ALA A 262 -7.54 -18.73 4.72
C ALA A 262 -7.33 -17.31 5.29
N ARG A 263 -8.33 -16.74 6.00
CA ARG A 263 -8.28 -15.37 6.58
C ARG A 263 -7.02 -15.06 7.38
N ALA A 264 -6.45 -16.05 8.09
CA ALA A 264 -5.19 -15.88 8.81
C ALA A 264 -4.01 -15.42 7.92
N ASN A 265 -4.03 -15.76 6.62
CA ASN A 265 -3.04 -15.30 5.65
C ASN A 265 -3.21 -13.82 5.27
N THR A 266 -4.41 -13.25 5.42
CA THR A 266 -4.69 -11.83 5.09
C THR A 266 -4.65 -10.91 6.30
N ASP A 267 -5.13 -11.38 7.45
CA ASP A 267 -5.34 -10.54 8.64
C ASP A 267 -4.03 -9.94 9.18
N ALA A 268 -2.92 -10.70 9.12
CA ALA A 268 -1.60 -10.20 9.49
C ALA A 268 -1.01 -9.24 8.44
N LEU A 269 -1.37 -9.39 7.16
CA LEU A 269 -0.80 -8.61 6.06
C LEU A 269 -1.41 -7.23 5.91
N VAL A 270 -2.66 -7.01 6.35
CA VAL A 270 -3.27 -5.65 6.32
C VAL A 270 -2.66 -4.68 7.34
N VAL A 271 -1.86 -5.16 8.30
CA VAL A 271 -1.26 -4.31 9.36
C VAL A 271 0.12 -3.79 8.94
N GLU A 272 0.28 -2.48 8.89
CA GLU A 272 1.54 -1.80 8.55
C GLU A 272 1.77 -0.59 9.47
N THR A 273 2.79 -0.69 10.31
CA THR A 273 3.01 0.22 11.44
C THR A 273 3.37 1.65 11.02
N ASN A 274 4.05 1.86 9.89
CA ASN A 274 4.46 3.21 9.48
C ASN A 274 3.27 4.05 9.00
N SER A 275 2.39 3.44 8.21
CA SER A 275 1.14 4.06 7.74
C SER A 275 0.19 4.36 8.90
N GLU A 276 0.01 3.41 9.82
CA GLU A 276 -0.76 3.61 11.05
C GLU A 276 -0.15 4.71 11.95
N PHE A 277 1.17 4.74 12.10
CA PHE A 277 1.86 5.77 12.87
C PHE A 277 1.68 7.17 12.26
N CYS A 278 1.81 7.30 10.93
CA CYS A 278 1.59 8.57 10.23
C CYS A 278 0.18 9.12 10.49
N LEU A 279 -0.84 8.26 10.35
CA LEU A 279 -2.24 8.62 10.59
C LEU A 279 -2.50 8.95 12.07
N ASN A 280 -1.88 8.24 13.02
CA ASN A 280 -1.93 8.60 14.44
C ASN A 280 -1.30 9.97 14.72
N MET A 281 -0.16 10.28 14.10
CA MET A 281 0.48 11.59 14.23
C MET A 281 -0.38 12.72 13.65
N SER A 282 -1.04 12.49 12.50
CA SER A 282 -2.06 13.42 11.94
C SER A 282 -3.15 13.75 12.97
N LYS A 283 -3.73 12.75 13.65
CA LYS A 283 -4.72 12.96 14.72
C LYS A 283 -4.16 13.79 15.88
N LEU A 284 -2.98 13.44 16.38
CA LEU A 284 -2.35 14.13 17.50
C LEU A 284 -2.06 15.60 17.15
N MET A 285 -1.63 15.89 15.93
CA MET A 285 -1.39 17.25 15.46
C MET A 285 -2.69 18.03 15.25
N LEU A 286 -3.75 17.39 14.73
CA LEU A 286 -5.09 17.97 14.67
C LEU A 286 -5.57 18.39 16.06
N PHE A 287 -5.49 17.51 17.06
CA PHE A 287 -5.94 17.82 18.43
C PHE A 287 -5.15 18.96 19.07
N GLN A 288 -3.83 19.01 18.86
CA GLN A 288 -2.99 20.12 19.33
C GLN A 288 -3.38 21.44 18.65
N CYS A 289 -3.63 21.42 17.34
CA CYS A 289 -4.07 22.59 16.60
C CYS A 289 -5.44 23.09 17.09
N LEU A 290 -6.44 22.21 17.23
CA LEU A 290 -7.78 22.58 17.72
C LEU A 290 -7.75 23.05 19.20
N ALA A 291 -6.83 22.54 20.02
CA ALA A 291 -6.60 23.01 21.39
C ALA A 291 -5.96 24.41 21.44
N ALA A 292 -5.13 24.75 20.45
CA ALA A 292 -4.54 26.08 20.30
C ALA A 292 -5.52 27.09 19.67
N SER A 293 -6.30 26.68 18.65
CA SER A 293 -7.01 27.60 17.76
C SER A 293 -8.01 28.52 18.45
N ARG A 294 -7.92 29.84 18.24
CA ARG A 294 -8.77 30.86 18.89
C ARG A 294 -9.86 31.41 17.94
N PRO A 295 -9.57 32.24 16.92
CA PRO A 295 -10.54 32.66 15.91
C PRO A 295 -10.92 31.53 14.95
N ALA A 296 -12.09 31.64 14.32
CA ALA A 296 -12.63 30.62 13.41
C ALA A 296 -11.75 30.33 12.18
N TYR A 297 -10.95 31.28 11.69
CA TYR A 297 -10.00 31.00 10.60
C TYR A 297 -8.85 30.05 11.00
N GLU A 298 -8.51 29.94 12.30
CA GLU A 298 -7.49 28.98 12.74
C GLU A 298 -7.97 27.53 12.63
N ASP A 299 -9.28 27.31 12.66
CA ASP A 299 -9.86 26.00 12.38
C ASP A 299 -9.77 25.61 10.91
N MET A 300 -9.74 26.58 9.98
CA MET A 300 -9.41 26.34 8.58
C MET A 300 -7.96 25.89 8.42
N PHE A 301 -7.02 26.49 9.17
CA PHE A 301 -5.63 26.01 9.19
C PHE A 301 -5.51 24.59 9.77
N CYS A 302 -6.24 24.28 10.85
CA CYS A 302 -6.24 22.91 11.40
C CYS A 302 -6.84 21.89 10.43
N LEU A 303 -7.91 22.25 9.71
CA LEU A 303 -8.52 21.45 8.65
C LEU A 303 -7.56 21.24 7.47
N GLY A 304 -7.04 22.32 6.88
CA GLY A 304 -6.14 22.25 5.74
C GLY A 304 -4.87 21.47 6.05
N ARG A 305 -4.23 21.72 7.20
CA ARG A 305 -2.99 21.04 7.55
C ARG A 305 -3.20 19.61 8.03
N HIS A 306 -3.97 19.44 9.10
CA HIS A 306 -3.95 18.22 9.90
C HIS A 306 -5.09 17.24 9.62
N VAL A 307 -6.11 17.68 8.88
CA VAL A 307 -6.99 16.76 8.14
C VAL A 307 -6.41 16.54 6.74
N ALA A 308 -6.41 17.55 5.88
CA ALA A 308 -6.25 17.32 4.45
C ALA A 308 -4.79 17.04 4.03
N ARG A 309 -3.81 17.88 4.42
CA ARG A 309 -2.41 17.67 3.98
C ARG A 309 -1.77 16.45 4.65
N ASP A 310 -2.02 16.25 5.93
CA ASP A 310 -1.44 15.11 6.64
C ASP A 310 -1.99 13.78 6.08
N LEU A 311 -3.31 13.67 5.79
CA LEU A 311 -3.87 12.52 5.07
C LEU A 311 -3.20 12.33 3.70
N ALA A 312 -3.16 13.37 2.86
CA ALA A 312 -2.49 13.32 1.56
C ALA A 312 -1.02 12.86 1.68
N THR A 313 -0.32 13.29 2.73
CA THR A 313 1.09 12.96 2.98
C THR A 313 1.25 11.51 3.43
N CYS A 314 0.43 11.02 4.36
CA CYS A 314 0.45 9.63 4.78
C CYS A 314 0.10 8.68 3.63
N THR A 315 -0.96 8.98 2.86
CA THR A 315 -1.32 8.20 1.67
C THR A 315 -0.21 8.22 0.61
N THR A 316 0.43 9.37 0.38
CA THR A 316 1.61 9.48 -0.51
C THR A 316 2.74 8.57 -0.02
N GLN A 317 3.12 8.65 1.26
CA GLN A 317 4.21 7.86 1.85
C GLN A 317 3.90 6.36 1.88
N ALA A 318 2.63 5.98 2.00
CA ALA A 318 2.20 4.59 1.93
C ALA A 318 2.40 3.99 0.53
N VAL A 319 2.38 4.78 -0.56
CA VAL A 319 2.49 4.25 -1.94
C VAL A 319 3.72 4.70 -2.74
N LEU A 320 4.46 5.70 -2.28
CA LEU A 320 5.65 6.22 -2.95
C LEU A 320 6.87 6.21 -2.04
N THR A 321 7.86 5.40 -2.42
CA THR A 321 9.21 5.43 -1.83
C THR A 321 9.93 6.72 -2.25
N THR A 322 10.38 7.51 -1.28
CA THR A 322 11.34 8.60 -1.52
C THR A 322 12.73 8.02 -1.79
N SER A 323 13.22 8.16 -3.02
CA SER A 323 14.58 7.76 -3.37
C SER A 323 15.59 8.76 -2.80
N ILE A 324 16.21 8.41 -1.67
CA ILE A 324 17.42 9.09 -1.21
C ILE A 324 18.60 8.51 -2.00
N THR A 325 19.09 9.25 -3.00
CA THR A 325 20.37 8.96 -3.63
C THR A 325 21.48 9.31 -2.65
N VAL A 326 22.07 8.28 -2.02
CA VAL A 326 23.35 8.44 -1.33
C VAL A 326 24.39 8.69 -2.41
N GLY A 327 24.91 9.91 -2.48
CA GLY A 327 26.09 10.22 -3.30
C GLY A 327 27.31 9.50 -2.74
N ASP A 328 28.29 9.20 -3.60
CA ASP A 328 29.57 8.67 -3.15
C ASP A 328 30.17 9.61 -2.08
N PRO A 329 30.77 9.07 -1.00
CA PRO A 329 31.45 9.90 -0.01
C PRO A 329 32.57 10.65 -0.72
N GLU A 330 32.45 11.98 -0.77
CA GLU A 330 33.44 12.84 -1.42
C GLU A 330 34.75 12.78 -0.63
N GLU A 331 35.68 11.93 -1.08
CA GLU A 331 37.04 11.91 -0.54
C GLU A 331 37.67 13.28 -0.81
N THR A 332 37.71 14.12 0.22
CA THR A 332 38.48 15.38 0.22
C THR A 332 39.97 15.08 0.23
N SER A 333 40.44 14.55 -0.91
CA SER A 333 41.84 14.36 -1.29
C SER A 333 42.50 15.70 -1.64
N THR A 334 42.32 16.69 -0.75
CA THR A 334 43.26 17.80 -0.64
C THR A 334 44.47 17.26 0.10
N PRO A 335 45.61 16.95 -0.57
CA PRO A 335 46.83 16.68 0.15
C PRO A 335 47.13 17.91 1.04
N PRO A 336 47.53 17.72 2.31
CA PRO A 336 47.78 18.85 3.19
C PRO A 336 48.80 19.77 2.52
N ALA A 337 48.39 21.03 2.29
CA ALA A 337 49.26 22.02 1.68
C ALA A 337 50.58 22.06 2.45
N ALA A 338 51.70 21.96 1.73
CA ALA A 338 53.02 21.83 2.33
C ALA A 338 53.26 22.98 3.32
N VAL A 339 53.21 22.67 4.62
CA VAL A 339 53.39 23.67 5.66
C VAL A 339 54.86 24.07 5.65
N SER A 340 55.16 25.23 5.06
CA SER A 340 56.51 25.81 5.11
C SER A 340 56.95 25.89 6.58
N PRO A 341 58.10 25.31 6.96
CA PRO A 341 58.50 25.23 8.35
C PRO A 341 58.74 26.64 8.90
N VAL A 342 57.90 27.05 9.86
CA VAL A 342 58.08 28.30 10.59
C VAL A 342 59.35 28.17 11.45
N SER A 343 60.38 28.93 11.08
CA SER A 343 61.64 28.98 11.84
C SER A 343 61.44 29.76 13.14
N VAL A 344 61.13 29.06 14.23
CA VAL A 344 60.97 29.66 15.56
C VAL A 344 62.35 29.94 16.16
N THR A 345 62.75 31.22 16.17
CA THR A 345 63.95 31.66 16.90
C THR A 345 63.64 31.74 18.39
N LEU A 346 64.17 30.79 19.18
CA LEU A 346 63.99 30.77 20.63
C LEU A 346 64.90 31.80 21.30
N THR A 347 64.30 32.83 21.89
CA THR A 347 64.99 33.73 22.82
C THR A 347 64.66 33.29 24.25
N GLN A 348 65.61 32.69 24.96
CA GLN A 348 65.49 32.41 26.41
C GLN A 348 65.83 33.69 27.19
N THR A 349 65.17 33.99 28.32
CA THR A 349 65.66 33.78 29.71
C THR A 349 65.03 34.90 30.59
N PRO A 350 64.89 34.82 31.93
CA PRO A 350 64.58 33.73 32.87
C PRO A 350 63.27 33.95 33.69
N ALA A 351 62.88 32.98 34.53
CA ALA A 351 61.96 33.16 35.68
C ALA A 351 62.76 33.61 36.95
N PRO A 352 62.19 34.23 38.02
CA PRO A 352 60.98 33.83 38.79
C PRO A 352 60.05 35.06 39.08
N SER A 353 59.18 35.21 40.10
CA SER A 353 58.86 34.47 41.35
C SER A 353 57.44 34.81 41.87
N PRO A 354 56.80 34.02 42.78
CA PRO A 354 55.39 34.22 43.15
C PRO A 354 55.18 35.00 44.46
N THR A 355 54.56 36.19 44.42
CA THR A 355 53.89 36.81 45.59
C THR A 355 52.89 37.92 45.22
N ALA A 356 51.99 38.25 46.15
CA ALA A 356 51.01 39.36 46.15
C ALA A 356 49.87 39.24 45.10
N SER A 357 48.64 38.83 45.43
CA SER A 357 47.65 39.34 46.40
C SER A 357 46.82 40.54 45.91
N LEU A 358 45.48 40.40 46.03
CA LEU A 358 44.48 41.48 46.19
C LEU A 358 44.29 42.42 44.97
N ASN A 359 43.09 42.57 44.37
CA ASN A 359 41.89 43.06 45.07
C ASN A 359 40.58 42.97 44.24
N THR A 360 39.47 42.81 44.98
CA THR A 360 38.11 43.34 44.74
C THR A 360 37.42 43.28 43.36
N SER A 361 36.53 42.29 43.22
CA SER A 361 35.05 42.43 43.26
C SER A 361 34.26 43.29 42.23
N PRO A 362 32.97 42.95 41.97
CA PRO A 362 32.24 43.38 40.78
C PRO A 362 31.34 44.61 41.00
N SER A 363 30.88 45.22 39.90
CA SER A 363 29.75 46.15 39.90
C SER A 363 28.50 45.49 39.31
N SER A 364 27.40 45.54 40.04
CA SER A 364 26.08 45.07 39.61
C SER A 364 25.15 46.25 39.28
N SER A 365 24.01 45.91 38.68
CA SER A 365 22.74 46.65 38.80
C SER A 365 22.63 48.04 38.15
N ARG A 366 21.78 48.13 37.14
CA ARG A 366 20.36 48.40 37.44
C ARG A 366 19.42 47.74 36.42
#